data_AF-A0A3E1EJ92-F1
#
_entry.id   AF-A0A3E1EJ92-F1
#
_cell.length_a   1.000
_cell.length_b   1.000
_cell.length_c   1.000
_cell.angle_alpha   90.00
_cell.angle_beta   90.00
_cell.angle_gamma   90.00
#
_symmetry.space_group_name_H-M   'P 1'
#
loop_
_entity.id
_entity.type
_entity.pdbx_description
1 polymer ?
#
loop_
_entity_poly.entity_id
_entity_poly.type
_entity_poly.pdbx_seq_one_letter_code
_entity_poly.pdbx_strand_id
1 'polypeptide(L)'
;LALNAYWSRVDQTKTLPGSHQSEDRFVRADYYIRRLGVEETDVRQQVAGVMSVMRNVSVPWGAADPLHPNIAPTYWRTVLDHSRQVYYFESAKSAYAVGVDLKKIDFASGSGIRNVALETTAGFNLSGDISGSFTPAKPITYLAP
;
A
#
# COMPACT_ATOMS: atom_id res chain seq x y z
N LEU A 1 -20.34 5.69 -8.26
CA LEU A 1 -19.65 5.11 -9.44
C LEU A 1 -20.52 4.01 -10.04
N ALA A 2 -20.81 4.07 -11.35
CA ALA A 2 -21.69 3.11 -12.02
C ALA A 2 -21.17 1.65 -11.92
N LEU A 3 -19.85 1.46 -11.80
CA LEU A 3 -19.18 0.16 -11.67
C LEU A 3 -19.70 -0.69 -10.50
N ASN A 4 -20.13 -0.08 -9.39
CA ASN A 4 -20.60 -0.80 -8.22
C ASN A 4 -22.12 -1.04 -8.23
N ALA A 5 -22.87 -0.48 -9.18
CA ALA A 5 -24.34 -0.52 -9.18
C ALA A 5 -24.91 -1.90 -9.53
N TYR A 6 -24.17 -2.71 -10.30
CA TYR A 6 -24.51 -4.13 -10.48
C TYR A 6 -24.24 -4.90 -9.19
N TRP A 7 -23.01 -4.78 -8.66
CA TRP A 7 -22.57 -5.53 -7.48
C TRP A 7 -23.30 -5.16 -6.19
N SER A 8 -23.81 -3.93 -6.05
CA SER A 8 -24.60 -3.52 -4.88
C SER A 8 -25.97 -4.22 -4.79
N ARG A 9 -26.45 -4.80 -5.90
CA ARG A 9 -27.71 -5.55 -5.95
C ARG A 9 -27.52 -7.06 -5.72
N VAL A 10 -26.28 -7.53 -5.77
CA VAL A 10 -25.91 -8.92 -5.48
C VAL A 10 -25.70 -9.06 -3.98
N ASP A 11 -26.02 -10.24 -3.42
CA ASP A 11 -25.64 -10.57 -2.05
C ASP A 11 -24.11 -10.76 -1.96
N GLN A 12 -23.41 -9.65 -1.71
CA GLN A 12 -21.95 -9.60 -1.68
C GLN A 12 -21.34 -10.45 -0.55
N THR A 13 -22.14 -10.91 0.42
CA THR A 13 -21.67 -11.86 1.45
C THR A 13 -21.50 -13.28 0.92
N LYS A 14 -22.16 -13.59 -0.21
CA LYS A 14 -22.10 -14.90 -0.88
C LYS A 14 -21.21 -14.88 -2.11
N THR A 15 -21.08 -13.75 -2.80
CA THR A 15 -20.30 -13.68 -4.05
C THR A 15 -19.67 -12.30 -4.25
N LEU A 16 -18.39 -12.31 -4.60
CA LEU A 16 -17.64 -11.16 -5.08
C LEU A 16 -16.90 -11.53 -6.36
N PRO A 17 -16.67 -10.56 -7.25
CA PRO A 17 -15.84 -10.80 -8.42
C PRO A 17 -14.39 -11.08 -8.02
N GLY A 18 -13.81 -12.18 -8.53
CA GLY A 18 -12.51 -12.70 -8.09
C GLY A 18 -11.34 -12.43 -9.04
N SER A 19 -11.55 -11.80 -10.20
CA SER A 19 -10.46 -11.60 -11.16
C SER A 19 -9.53 -10.43 -10.78
N HIS A 20 -8.53 -10.19 -11.62
CA HIS A 20 -7.56 -9.09 -11.50
C HIS A 20 -7.99 -7.81 -12.23
N GLN A 21 -9.16 -7.84 -12.88
CA GLN A 21 -9.71 -6.68 -13.57
C GLN A 21 -9.88 -5.50 -12.63
N SER A 22 -9.81 -4.28 -13.18
CA SER A 22 -9.88 -3.04 -12.40
C SER A 22 -11.18 -2.94 -11.61
N GLU A 23 -12.29 -3.30 -12.26
CA GLU A 23 -13.65 -3.26 -11.73
C GLU A 23 -13.81 -4.26 -10.58
N ASP A 24 -13.29 -5.47 -10.75
CA ASP A 24 -13.33 -6.54 -9.74
C ASP A 24 -12.57 -6.13 -8.47
N ARG A 25 -11.37 -5.55 -8.64
CA ARG A 25 -10.57 -5.01 -7.54
C ARG A 25 -11.29 -3.87 -6.83
N PHE A 26 -11.93 -2.98 -7.59
CA PHE A 26 -12.70 -1.87 -7.02
C PHE A 26 -13.87 -2.38 -6.15
N VAL A 27 -14.63 -3.36 -6.64
CA VAL A 27 -15.77 -3.94 -5.93
C VAL A 27 -15.32 -4.62 -4.63
N ARG A 28 -14.24 -5.41 -4.67
CA ARG A 28 -13.68 -6.05 -3.47
C ARG A 28 -13.16 -5.02 -2.46
N ALA A 29 -12.47 -3.98 -2.92
CA ALA A 29 -11.99 -2.90 -2.05
C ALA A 29 -13.15 -2.20 -1.33
N ASP A 30 -14.17 -1.76 -2.07
CA ASP A 30 -15.35 -1.09 -1.50
C ASP A 30 -16.11 -2.01 -0.53
N TYR A 31 -16.22 -3.30 -0.86
CA TYR A 31 -16.85 -4.29 0.02
C TYR A 31 -16.10 -4.42 1.35
N TYR A 32 -14.79 -4.69 1.32
CA TYR A 32 -14.04 -5.00 2.54
C TYR A 32 -13.74 -3.77 3.39
N ILE A 33 -13.46 -2.61 2.78
CA ILE A 33 -13.14 -1.39 3.55
C ILE A 33 -14.30 -0.96 4.44
N ARG A 34 -15.55 -1.09 3.96
CA ARG A 34 -16.76 -0.79 4.73
C ARG A 34 -16.97 -1.74 5.91
N ARG A 35 -16.34 -2.91 5.89
CA ARG A 35 -16.50 -3.97 6.89
C ARG A 35 -15.38 -3.99 7.93
N LEU A 36 -14.31 -3.21 7.74
CA LEU A 36 -13.33 -3.00 8.81
C LEU A 36 -13.94 -2.30 10.02
N GLY A 37 -15.00 -1.49 9.80
CA GLY A 37 -15.64 -0.70 10.84
C GLY A 37 -14.80 0.52 11.26
N VAL A 38 -15.37 1.34 12.13
CA VAL A 38 -14.71 2.56 12.65
C VAL A 38 -14.44 2.50 14.16
N GLU A 39 -14.90 1.43 14.82
CA GLU A 39 -14.85 1.26 16.27
C GLU A 39 -13.52 0.67 16.76
N GLU A 40 -12.70 0.11 15.87
CA GLU A 40 -11.39 -0.43 16.25
C GLU A 40 -10.48 0.68 16.75
N THR A 41 -9.81 0.47 17.89
CA THR A 41 -8.95 1.46 18.55
C THR A 41 -7.49 1.01 18.63
N ASP A 42 -7.21 -0.29 18.50
CA ASP A 42 -5.86 -0.83 18.42
C ASP A 42 -5.23 -0.48 17.06
N VAL A 43 -4.16 0.31 17.11
CA VAL A 43 -3.44 0.80 15.92
C VAL A 43 -2.94 -0.35 15.04
N ARG A 44 -2.44 -1.43 15.64
CA ARG A 44 -1.92 -2.58 14.89
C ARG A 44 -3.05 -3.25 14.13
N GLN A 45 -4.24 -3.38 14.73
CA GLN A 45 -5.42 -3.92 14.07
C GLN A 45 -5.94 -3.00 12.97
N GLN A 46 -5.99 -1.68 13.20
CA GLN A 46 -6.37 -0.70 12.17
C GLN A 46 -5.48 -0.82 10.92
N VAL A 47 -4.15 -0.81 11.12
CA VAL A 47 -3.18 -0.91 10.00
C VAL A 47 -3.24 -2.28 9.34
N ALA A 48 -3.31 -3.36 10.12
CA ALA A 48 -3.41 -4.72 9.58
C ALA A 48 -4.71 -4.94 8.78
N GLY A 49 -5.82 -4.35 9.23
CA GLY A 49 -7.11 -4.38 8.54
C GLY A 49 -7.00 -3.75 7.16
N VAL A 50 -6.49 -2.52 7.06
CA VAL A 50 -6.29 -1.85 5.77
C VAL A 50 -5.29 -2.61 4.89
N MET A 51 -4.14 -3.03 5.43
CA MET A 51 -3.16 -3.85 4.70
C MET A 51 -3.78 -5.15 4.16
N SER A 52 -4.68 -5.81 4.90
CA SER A 52 -5.37 -7.02 4.44
C SER A 52 -6.25 -6.77 3.22
N VAL A 53 -6.97 -5.64 3.20
CA VAL A 53 -7.75 -5.20 2.03
C VAL A 53 -6.82 -4.92 0.85
N MET A 54 -5.72 -4.20 1.07
CA MET A 54 -4.73 -3.90 0.03
C MET A 54 -4.07 -5.16 -0.56
N ARG A 55 -3.80 -6.17 0.27
CA ARG A 55 -3.32 -7.48 -0.19
C ARG A 55 -4.40 -8.23 -0.99
N ASN A 56 -5.68 -8.18 -0.59
CA ASN A 56 -6.78 -8.82 -1.31
C ASN A 56 -6.98 -8.26 -2.73
N VAL A 57 -6.76 -6.96 -2.92
CA VAL A 57 -6.88 -6.30 -4.23
C VAL A 57 -5.56 -6.20 -4.99
N SER A 58 -4.48 -6.79 -4.47
CA SER A 58 -3.21 -6.91 -5.19
C SER A 58 -3.31 -7.96 -6.31
N VAL A 59 -2.47 -7.79 -7.31
CA VAL A 59 -2.32 -8.73 -8.43
C VAL A 59 -1.11 -9.63 -8.13
N PRO A 60 -1.26 -10.97 -8.16
CA PRO A 60 -0.17 -11.89 -7.93
C PRO A 60 0.98 -11.72 -8.94
N TRP A 61 2.19 -12.14 -8.53
CA TRP A 61 3.27 -12.39 -9.46
C TRP A 61 2.96 -13.63 -10.31
N GLY A 62 3.06 -13.50 -11.63
CA GLY A 62 2.71 -14.58 -12.56
C GLY A 62 3.04 -14.22 -14.00
N ALA A 63 2.64 -15.11 -14.93
CA ALA A 63 2.78 -14.86 -16.35
C ALA A 63 1.94 -13.64 -16.76
N ALA A 64 2.48 -12.83 -17.67
CA ALA A 64 1.72 -11.73 -18.27
C ALA A 64 0.52 -12.30 -19.03
N ASP A 65 -0.61 -11.61 -18.95
CA ASP A 65 -1.79 -11.91 -19.75
C ASP A 65 -1.77 -11.03 -21.01
N PRO A 66 -1.47 -11.59 -22.21
CA PRO A 66 -1.38 -10.79 -23.43
C PRO A 66 -2.72 -10.16 -23.84
N LEU A 67 -3.84 -10.72 -23.38
CA LEU A 67 -5.18 -10.20 -23.67
C LEU A 67 -5.54 -9.02 -22.74
N HIS A 68 -4.88 -8.91 -21.59
CA HIS A 68 -5.11 -7.87 -20.59
C HIS A 68 -3.80 -7.16 -20.18
N PRO A 69 -3.16 -6.43 -21.10
CA PRO A 69 -1.82 -5.85 -20.89
C PRO A 69 -1.76 -4.74 -19.82
N ASN A 70 -2.91 -4.21 -19.42
CA ASN A 70 -3.05 -3.26 -18.32
C ASN A 70 -2.99 -3.92 -16.93
N ILE A 71 -3.03 -5.25 -16.85
CA ILE A 71 -2.90 -5.99 -15.60
C ILE A 71 -1.43 -6.30 -15.35
N ALA A 72 -0.87 -5.65 -14.34
CA ALA A 72 0.51 -5.84 -13.90
C ALA A 72 0.55 -6.39 -12.48
N PRO A 73 1.58 -7.20 -12.14
CA PRO A 73 1.77 -7.68 -10.77
C PRO A 73 1.96 -6.50 -9.81
N THR A 74 1.52 -6.66 -8.58
CA THR A 74 1.78 -5.67 -7.54
C THR A 74 3.23 -5.76 -7.09
N TYR A 75 3.96 -4.65 -7.14
CA TYR A 75 5.37 -4.57 -6.72
C TYR A 75 5.53 -4.27 -5.24
N TRP A 76 4.68 -3.39 -4.71
CA TRP A 76 4.68 -2.96 -3.31
C TRP A 76 3.31 -2.39 -2.95
N ARG A 77 3.07 -2.20 -1.66
CA ARG A 77 1.88 -1.57 -1.08
C ARG A 77 2.29 -0.52 -0.06
N THR A 78 1.45 0.49 0.11
CA THR A 78 1.60 1.48 1.17
C THR A 78 0.30 1.67 1.92
N VAL A 79 0.40 1.99 3.20
CA VAL A 79 -0.71 2.43 4.04
C VAL A 79 -0.26 3.69 4.77
N LEU A 80 -1.08 4.73 4.76
CA LEU A 80 -0.80 5.97 5.44
C LEU A 80 -1.77 6.07 6.62
N ASP A 81 -1.23 6.14 7.85
CA ASP A 81 -2.01 6.55 9.02
C ASP A 81 -1.96 8.07 9.10
N HIS A 82 -3.01 8.72 8.61
CA HIS A 82 -3.11 10.18 8.57
C HIS A 82 -3.16 10.78 9.98
N SER A 83 -3.81 10.09 10.93
CA SER A 83 -4.01 10.59 12.29
C SER A 83 -2.70 10.61 13.10
N ARG A 84 -1.84 9.61 12.86
CA ARG A 84 -0.56 9.46 13.56
C ARG A 84 0.63 9.90 12.73
N GLN A 85 0.40 10.23 11.46
CA GLN A 85 1.38 10.62 10.45
C GLN A 85 2.45 9.55 10.23
N VAL A 86 2.02 8.29 10.06
CA VAL A 86 2.91 7.15 9.80
C VAL A 86 2.73 6.65 8.37
N TYR A 87 3.83 6.49 7.66
CA TYR A 87 3.88 5.92 6.31
C TYR A 87 4.39 4.48 6.37
N TYR A 88 3.54 3.51 6.06
CA TYR A 88 3.92 2.11 5.98
C TYR A 88 4.24 1.71 4.53
N PHE A 89 5.29 0.92 4.35
CA PHE A 89 5.66 0.30 3.09
C PHE A 89 5.72 -1.22 3.27
N GLU A 90 5.20 -1.96 2.30
CA GLU A 90 5.34 -3.41 2.21
C GLU A 90 5.78 -3.80 0.80
N SER A 91 6.83 -4.61 0.69
CA SER A 91 7.22 -5.26 -0.56
C SER A 91 6.22 -6.37 -0.91
N ALA A 92 5.84 -6.45 -2.18
CA ALA A 92 5.12 -7.61 -2.71
C ALA A 92 6.06 -8.59 -3.41
N LYS A 93 7.37 -8.29 -3.45
CA LYS A 93 8.43 -9.14 -4.02
C LYS A 93 9.22 -9.90 -2.97
N SER A 94 9.16 -9.43 -1.72
CA SER A 94 9.84 -10.02 -0.57
C SER A 94 8.95 -9.94 0.67
N ALA A 95 9.18 -10.78 1.67
CA ALA A 95 8.45 -10.74 2.94
C ALA A 95 8.98 -9.60 3.84
N TYR A 96 8.81 -8.36 3.38
CA TYR A 96 9.46 -7.17 3.95
C TYR A 96 8.45 -6.03 4.13
N ALA A 97 8.38 -5.47 5.34
CA ALA A 97 7.55 -4.31 5.65
C ALA A 97 8.20 -3.44 6.73
N VAL A 98 8.02 -2.13 6.59
CA VAL A 98 8.61 -1.08 7.46
C VAL A 98 7.66 0.11 7.58
N GLY A 99 7.86 0.93 8.61
CA GLY A 99 7.11 2.17 8.83
C GLY A 99 8.03 3.37 9.02
N VAL A 100 7.54 4.55 8.66
CA VAL A 100 8.20 5.84 8.90
C VAL A 100 7.23 6.72 9.68
N ASP A 101 7.60 7.10 10.90
CA ASP A 101 6.92 8.14 11.67
C ASP A 101 7.39 9.51 11.17
N LEU A 102 6.52 10.20 10.43
CA LEU A 102 6.85 11.48 9.82
C LEU A 102 7.11 12.56 10.89
N LYS A 103 6.63 12.40 12.13
CA LYS A 103 6.93 13.35 13.22
C LYS A 103 8.38 13.24 13.70
N LYS A 104 9.09 12.17 13.35
CA LYS A 104 10.52 11.97 13.65
C LYS A 104 11.43 12.51 12.55
N ILE A 105 10.86 13.05 11.47
CA ILE A 105 11.60 13.63 10.35
C ILE A 105 11.54 15.15 10.45
N ASP A 106 12.70 15.80 10.42
CA ASP A 106 12.77 17.26 10.36
C ASP A 106 12.52 17.76 8.93
N PHE A 107 11.39 18.45 8.74
CA PHE A 107 10.95 19.08 7.50
C PHE A 107 11.17 20.60 7.46
N ALA A 108 11.90 21.18 8.42
CA ALA A 108 12.21 22.60 8.41
C ALA A 108 13.02 22.98 7.15
N SER A 109 12.85 24.24 6.71
CA SER A 109 13.64 24.76 5.59
C SER A 109 15.14 24.62 5.88
N GLY A 110 15.89 24.03 4.94
CA GLY A 110 17.33 23.80 5.07
C GLY A 110 17.72 22.47 5.73
N SER A 111 16.77 21.63 6.16
CA SER A 111 17.06 20.33 6.79
C SER A 111 17.69 19.29 5.83
N GLY A 112 17.63 19.57 4.53
CA GLY A 112 18.26 18.78 3.46
C GLY A 112 17.39 17.64 2.93
N ILE A 113 17.81 17.07 1.80
CA ILE A 113 17.17 15.89 1.19
C ILE A 113 17.76 14.63 1.81
N ARG A 114 16.91 13.65 2.09
CA ARG A 114 17.30 12.37 2.66
C ARG A 114 16.61 11.23 1.92
N ASN A 115 17.21 10.05 1.89
CA ASN A 115 16.57 8.85 1.38
C ASN A 115 16.89 7.62 2.25
N VAL A 116 16.14 6.55 2.00
CA VAL A 116 16.41 5.22 2.53
C VAL A 116 16.12 4.22 1.43
N ALA A 117 17.07 3.31 1.16
CA ALA A 117 16.92 2.31 0.11
C ALA A 117 16.27 1.04 0.67
N LEU A 118 15.07 0.69 0.18
CA LEU A 118 14.27 -0.40 0.74
C LEU A 118 14.53 -1.75 0.06
N GLU A 119 14.52 -1.78 -1.28
CA GLU A 119 14.66 -3.00 -2.09
C GLU A 119 16.14 -3.31 -2.40
N THR A 120 16.96 -3.44 -1.36
CA THR A 120 18.40 -3.77 -1.46
C THR A 120 18.81 -4.74 -0.35
N THR A 121 19.95 -5.42 -0.49
CA THR A 121 20.48 -6.32 0.57
C THR A 121 20.59 -5.62 1.92
N ALA A 122 21.01 -4.35 1.95
CA ALA A 122 21.07 -3.57 3.18
C ALA A 122 19.67 -3.14 3.66
N GLY A 123 18.78 -2.77 2.74
CA GLY A 123 17.41 -2.38 3.05
C GLY A 123 16.60 -3.50 3.72
N PHE A 124 16.82 -4.75 3.31
CA PHE A 124 16.18 -5.92 3.92
C PHE A 124 16.62 -6.19 5.37
N ASN A 125 17.68 -5.54 5.87
CA ASN A 125 18.06 -5.59 7.29
C ASN A 125 17.27 -4.59 8.16
N LEU A 126 16.54 -3.66 7.54
CA LEU A 126 15.69 -2.72 8.25
C LEU A 126 14.41 -3.41 8.74
N SER A 127 13.87 -2.99 9.89
CA SER A 127 12.63 -3.54 10.42
C SER A 127 11.92 -2.52 11.32
N GLY A 128 10.60 -2.63 11.41
CA GLY A 128 9.80 -1.75 12.27
C GLY A 128 9.83 -0.29 11.82
N ASP A 129 10.06 0.62 12.76
CA ASP A 129 10.21 2.06 12.50
C ASP A 129 11.62 2.39 11.99
N ILE A 130 11.70 2.87 10.76
CA ILE A 130 12.96 3.18 10.06
C ILE A 130 13.22 4.68 9.94
N SER A 131 12.52 5.53 10.70
CA SER A 131 12.65 6.99 10.61
C SER A 131 14.07 7.49 10.86
N GLY A 132 14.84 6.78 11.68
CA GLY A 132 16.26 7.08 11.95
C GLY A 132 17.24 6.54 10.91
N SER A 133 16.78 5.80 9.89
CA SER A 133 17.62 5.16 8.87
C SER A 133 17.81 6.00 7.61
N PHE A 134 17.20 7.19 7.55
CA PHE A 134 17.36 8.12 6.44
C PHE A 134 18.77 8.71 6.43
N THR A 135 19.42 8.71 5.28
CA THR A 135 20.75 9.30 5.07
C THR A 135 20.68 10.50 4.12
N PRO A 136 21.59 11.47 4.21
CA PRO A 136 21.65 12.60 3.28
C PRO A 136 21.73 12.12 1.83
N ALA A 137 20.93 12.72 0.96
CA ALA A 137 20.83 12.34 -0.44
C ALA A 137 20.83 13.57 -1.35
N LYS A 138 21.17 13.35 -2.62
CA LYS A 138 21.03 14.35 -3.67
C LYS A 138 19.56 14.43 -4.12
N PRO A 139 19.11 15.56 -4.69
CA PRO A 139 17.81 15.62 -5.36
C PRO A 139 17.69 14.52 -6.41
N ILE A 140 16.48 13.97 -6.56
CA ILE A 140 16.19 13.07 -7.67
C ILE A 140 16.19 13.85 -8.98
N THR A 141 16.77 13.27 -10.03
CA THR A 141 16.68 13.83 -11.38
C THR A 141 15.34 13.41 -11.98
N TYR A 142 14.45 14.38 -12.21
CA TYR A 142 13.20 14.12 -12.92
C TYR A 142 13.47 13.85 -14.41
N LEU A 143 12.69 12.93 -15.00
CA LEU A 143 12.83 12.55 -16.40
C LEU A 143 12.42 13.67 -17.37
N ALA A 144 11.48 14.53 -16.95
CA ALA A 144 11.05 15.75 -17.63
C ALA A 144 10.60 16.78 -16.57
N PRO A 145 10.55 18.09 -16.91
CA PRO A 145 10.07 19.15 -16.01
C PRO A 145 8.64 18.97 -15.53
#